data_AF-A0A2T8F785-F1
#
_entry.id   AF-A0A2T8F785-F1
#
_cell.length_a   1.000
_cell.length_b   1.000
_cell.length_c   1.000
_cell.angle_alpha   90.00
_cell.angle_beta   90.00
_cell.angle_gamma   90.00
#
_symmetry.space_group_name_H-M   'P 1'
#
loop_
_entity.id
_entity.type
_entity.pdbx_description
1 polymer ?
#
loop_
_entity_poly.entity_id
_entity_poly.type
_entity_poly.pdbx_seq_one_letter_code
_entity_poly.pdbx_strand_id
1 'polypeptide(L)'
;MTATTPETPPAAAAPTPAGPASAKRAADVWQARSRALAAEGDVRLAVQTQWAADLATLHCLLWESGLASVPDPGAQLDTVAHVVRDAFLRVDQPVADGRSLIARSRAALGDAFGPSVAALLAERFSALDHLVSVGGPGAEVSARAARAARGAEALLRELRDVAADCAAVAQAMAAADLAHDAADQLRRAQLATFEAFLVSQAVSAGDTGLTAADLRWELARGQLSRRAWTELAPDALADELVASVEPAQRAALRTRLEALR
;
A
#
# COMPACT_ATOMS: atom_id res chain seq x y z
N MET A 1 20.35 27.02 -46.15
CA MET A 1 19.47 26.84 -44.97
C MET A 1 19.12 25.37 -44.89
N THR A 2 19.89 24.59 -44.13
CA THR A 2 19.66 23.17 -43.87
C THR A 2 18.98 23.05 -42.51
N ALA A 3 17.74 22.53 -42.50
CA ALA A 3 16.98 22.30 -41.27
C ALA A 3 17.51 21.03 -40.59
N THR A 4 18.00 21.17 -39.37
CA THR A 4 18.43 20.06 -38.52
C THR A 4 17.19 19.44 -37.86
N THR A 5 16.87 18.20 -38.21
CA THR A 5 15.81 17.42 -37.54
C THR A 5 16.22 17.13 -36.09
N PRO A 6 15.38 17.39 -35.08
CA PRO A 6 15.71 17.06 -33.70
C PRO A 6 15.71 15.55 -33.50
N GLU A 7 16.86 15.03 -33.09
CA GLU A 7 17.09 13.62 -32.74
C GLU A 7 16.28 13.31 -31.48
N THR A 8 15.33 12.37 -31.60
CA THR A 8 14.52 11.92 -30.46
C THR A 8 15.41 11.11 -29.53
N PRO A 9 15.53 11.46 -28.23
CA PRO A 9 16.37 10.72 -27.30
C PRO A 9 15.89 9.26 -27.25
N PRO A 10 16.82 8.27 -27.19
CA PRO A 10 16.46 6.86 -27.14
C PRO A 10 15.55 6.61 -25.93
N ALA A 11 14.45 5.90 -26.16
CA ALA A 11 13.54 5.49 -25.09
C ALA A 11 14.35 4.76 -24.02
N ALA A 12 14.22 5.20 -22.77
CA ALA A 12 14.85 4.54 -21.62
C ALA A 12 14.50 3.06 -21.67
N ALA A 13 15.53 2.19 -21.60
CA ALA A 13 15.33 0.75 -21.63
C ALA A 13 14.33 0.38 -20.53
N ALA A 14 13.31 -0.39 -20.90
CA ALA A 14 12.34 -0.90 -19.93
C ALA A 14 13.13 -1.64 -18.85
N PRO A 15 12.81 -1.37 -17.59
CA PRO A 15 13.59 -1.92 -16.51
C PRO A 15 13.54 -3.45 -16.44
N THR A 16 14.59 -4.05 -15.88
CA THR A 16 14.68 -5.51 -15.76
C THR A 16 13.94 -5.96 -14.50
N PRO A 17 12.90 -6.80 -14.61
CA PRO A 17 12.09 -7.16 -13.45
C PRO A 17 12.88 -7.94 -12.39
N ALA A 18 12.51 -7.74 -11.12
CA ALA A 18 13.16 -8.38 -9.98
C ALA A 18 13.13 -9.91 -10.08
N GLY A 19 14.29 -10.55 -10.07
CA GLY A 19 14.42 -12.01 -10.23
C GLY A 19 13.83 -12.84 -9.06
N PRO A 20 13.75 -14.17 -9.22
CA PRO A 20 13.02 -15.08 -8.32
C PRO A 20 13.47 -15.03 -6.85
N ALA A 21 14.79 -14.91 -6.61
CA ALA A 21 15.32 -14.83 -5.25
C ALA A 21 14.87 -13.58 -4.49
N SER A 22 14.68 -12.46 -5.21
CA SER A 22 14.20 -11.21 -4.62
C SER A 22 12.70 -11.29 -4.31
N ALA A 23 11.89 -11.87 -5.21
CA ALA A 23 10.46 -12.07 -4.98
C ALA A 23 10.20 -12.97 -3.75
N LYS A 24 10.97 -14.07 -3.62
CA LYS A 24 10.87 -14.95 -2.46
C LYS A 24 11.18 -14.25 -1.14
N ARG A 25 12.30 -13.49 -1.08
CA ARG A 25 12.66 -12.73 0.13
C ARG A 25 11.58 -11.71 0.51
N ALA A 26 11.00 -11.03 -0.47
CA ALA A 26 9.90 -10.09 -0.22
C ALA A 26 8.68 -10.81 0.39
N ALA A 27 8.30 -11.98 -0.13
CA ALA A 27 7.19 -12.76 0.42
C ALA A 27 7.42 -13.13 1.90
N ASP A 28 8.61 -13.62 2.24
CA ASP A 28 8.97 -14.01 3.62
C ASP A 28 8.94 -12.81 4.58
N VAL A 29 9.53 -11.68 4.16
CA VAL A 29 9.57 -10.43 4.95
C VAL A 29 8.16 -9.91 5.21
N TRP A 30 7.31 -9.89 4.17
CA TRP A 30 5.94 -9.42 4.31
C TRP A 30 5.09 -10.31 5.18
N GLN A 31 5.23 -11.63 5.04
CA GLN A 31 4.52 -12.54 5.91
C GLN A 31 4.88 -12.32 7.39
N ALA A 32 6.17 -12.16 7.70
CA ALA A 32 6.61 -11.91 9.07
C ALA A 32 6.03 -10.59 9.62
N ARG A 33 6.04 -9.52 8.82
CA ARG A 33 5.50 -8.21 9.21
C ARG A 33 3.99 -8.24 9.41
N SER A 34 3.24 -8.96 8.57
CA SER A 34 1.79 -9.13 8.73
C SER A 34 1.44 -9.75 10.09
N ARG A 35 2.18 -10.77 10.52
CA ARG A 35 1.97 -11.42 11.82
C ARG A 35 2.29 -10.48 12.99
N ALA A 36 3.37 -9.70 12.89
CA ALA A 36 3.73 -8.71 13.91
C ALA A 36 2.63 -7.65 14.07
N LEU A 37 2.18 -7.06 12.96
CA LEU A 37 1.11 -6.07 12.95
C LEU A 37 -0.21 -6.62 13.50
N ALA A 38 -0.54 -7.88 13.19
CA ALA A 38 -1.73 -8.53 13.75
C ALA A 38 -1.62 -8.72 15.27
N ALA A 39 -0.45 -9.10 15.77
CA ALA A 39 -0.19 -9.23 17.21
C ALA A 39 -0.25 -7.88 17.94
N GLU A 40 0.11 -6.79 17.25
CA GLU A 40 0.02 -5.40 17.72
C GLU A 40 -1.41 -4.83 17.66
N GLY A 41 -2.35 -5.56 17.04
CA GLY A 41 -3.75 -5.14 16.87
C GLY A 41 -3.97 -4.17 15.71
N ASP A 42 -2.98 -3.95 14.83
CA ASP A 42 -3.17 -3.20 13.58
C ASP A 42 -3.64 -4.13 12.46
N VAL A 43 -4.95 -4.36 12.45
CA VAL A 43 -5.65 -5.22 11.47
C VAL A 43 -5.46 -4.73 10.05
N ARG A 44 -5.55 -3.41 9.85
CA ARG A 44 -5.60 -2.83 8.52
C ARG A 44 -4.24 -3.02 7.86
N LEU A 45 -3.16 -2.70 8.57
CA LEU A 45 -1.81 -2.91 8.08
C LEU A 45 -1.50 -4.41 7.99
N ALA A 46 -1.88 -5.23 8.97
CA ALA A 46 -1.67 -6.68 8.91
C ALA A 46 -2.28 -7.31 7.64
N VAL A 47 -3.50 -6.93 7.28
CA VAL A 47 -4.20 -7.38 6.06
C VAL A 47 -3.49 -6.88 4.80
N GLN A 48 -3.16 -5.59 4.76
CA GLN A 48 -2.45 -5.00 3.62
C GLN A 48 -1.09 -5.66 3.38
N THR A 49 -0.36 -5.94 4.45
CA THR A 49 0.95 -6.59 4.41
C THR A 49 0.82 -8.07 4.06
N GLN A 50 -0.24 -8.75 4.51
CA GLN A 50 -0.53 -10.13 4.06
C GLN A 50 -0.77 -10.17 2.55
N TRP A 51 -1.52 -9.21 2.01
CA TRP A 51 -1.77 -9.14 0.57
C TRP A 51 -0.47 -8.92 -0.22
N ALA A 52 0.42 -8.05 0.26
CA ALA A 52 1.74 -7.86 -0.34
C ALA A 52 2.58 -9.16 -0.34
N ALA A 53 2.49 -9.97 0.73
CA ALA A 53 3.14 -11.28 0.79
C ALA A 53 2.59 -12.23 -0.28
N ASP A 54 1.26 -12.29 -0.44
CA ASP A 54 0.60 -13.14 -1.44
C ASP A 54 0.98 -12.73 -2.87
N LEU A 55 1.05 -11.43 -3.17
CA LEU A 55 1.51 -10.93 -4.48
C LEU A 55 2.98 -11.24 -4.76
N ALA A 56 3.85 -11.13 -3.75
CA ALA A 56 5.25 -11.51 -3.87
C ALA A 56 5.41 -13.03 -4.11
N THR A 57 4.57 -13.86 -3.49
CA THR A 57 4.48 -15.30 -3.77
C THR A 57 4.04 -15.58 -5.20
N LEU A 58 3.01 -14.88 -5.70
CA LEU A 58 2.59 -14.99 -7.11
C LEU A 58 3.73 -14.61 -8.06
N HIS A 59 4.43 -13.51 -7.79
CA HIS A 59 5.58 -13.08 -8.60
C HIS A 59 6.69 -14.15 -8.62
N CYS A 60 7.00 -14.77 -7.47
CA CYS A 60 7.94 -15.90 -7.40
C CYS A 60 7.50 -17.08 -8.28
N LEU A 61 6.22 -17.46 -8.23
CA LEU A 61 5.68 -18.55 -9.05
C LEU A 61 5.74 -18.25 -10.55
N LEU A 62 5.53 -17.01 -10.96
CA LEU A 62 5.66 -16.61 -12.37
C LEU A 62 7.10 -16.83 -12.87
N TRP A 63 8.10 -16.46 -12.07
CA TRP A 63 9.51 -16.76 -12.38
C TRP A 63 9.80 -18.25 -12.45
N GLU A 64 9.35 -19.02 -11.46
CA GLU A 64 9.50 -20.49 -11.43
C GLU A 64 8.82 -21.15 -12.66
N SER A 65 7.75 -20.55 -13.18
CA SER A 65 6.95 -21.08 -14.30
C SER A 65 7.44 -20.63 -15.68
N GLY A 66 8.58 -19.94 -15.77
CA GLY A 66 9.20 -19.58 -17.05
C GLY A 66 8.99 -18.14 -17.51
N LEU A 67 8.65 -17.20 -16.62
CA LEU A 67 8.65 -15.76 -16.93
C LEU A 67 10.03 -15.30 -17.47
N ALA A 68 11.13 -15.92 -17.05
CA ALA A 68 12.46 -15.63 -17.60
C ALA A 68 12.62 -16.00 -19.09
N SER A 69 11.75 -16.87 -19.60
CA SER A 69 11.81 -17.42 -20.95
C SER A 69 10.84 -16.76 -21.92
N VAL A 70 9.99 -15.83 -21.45
CA VAL A 70 9.13 -15.05 -22.35
C VAL A 70 9.93 -13.93 -23.02
N PRO A 71 9.62 -13.56 -24.28
CA PRO A 71 10.35 -12.52 -25.01
C PRO A 71 10.36 -11.15 -24.33
N ASP A 72 9.28 -10.82 -23.59
CA ASP A 72 9.14 -9.59 -22.82
C ASP A 72 8.50 -9.88 -21.45
N PRO A 73 9.33 -10.14 -20.42
CA PRO A 73 8.85 -10.36 -19.06
C PRO A 73 8.11 -9.16 -18.46
N GLY A 74 8.46 -7.93 -18.86
CA GLY A 74 7.84 -6.71 -18.35
C GLY A 74 6.39 -6.58 -18.81
N ALA A 75 6.15 -6.69 -20.12
CA ALA A 75 4.78 -6.66 -20.67
C ALA A 75 3.89 -7.79 -20.11
N GLN A 76 4.48 -8.96 -19.83
CA GLN A 76 3.77 -10.07 -19.20
C GLN A 76 3.40 -9.73 -17.75
N LEU A 77 4.28 -9.08 -16.99
CA LEU A 77 4.00 -8.63 -15.62
C LEU A 77 2.92 -7.54 -15.59
N ASP A 78 2.90 -6.61 -16.55
CA ASP A 78 1.83 -5.60 -16.66
C ASP A 78 0.46 -6.26 -16.88
N THR A 79 0.42 -7.27 -17.75
CA THR A 79 -0.79 -8.07 -17.98
C THR A 79 -1.25 -8.76 -16.70
N VAL A 80 -0.33 -9.37 -15.96
CA VAL A 80 -0.62 -10.00 -14.65
C VAL A 80 -1.13 -8.96 -13.66
N ALA A 81 -0.52 -7.78 -13.57
CA ALA A 81 -0.94 -6.72 -12.67
C ALA A 81 -2.38 -6.26 -12.95
N HIS A 82 -2.76 -6.16 -14.23
CA HIS A 82 -4.14 -5.89 -14.63
C HIS A 82 -5.11 -7.00 -14.16
N VAL A 83 -4.73 -8.27 -14.34
CA VAL A 83 -5.54 -9.41 -13.88
C VAL A 83 -5.72 -9.40 -12.36
N VAL A 84 -4.64 -9.15 -11.61
CA VAL A 84 -4.65 -9.04 -10.14
C VAL A 84 -5.57 -7.92 -9.68
N ARG A 85 -5.46 -6.73 -10.30
CA ARG A 85 -6.30 -5.58 -9.99
C ARG A 85 -7.77 -5.89 -10.26
N ASP A 86 -8.08 -6.44 -11.42
CA ASP A 86 -9.46 -6.76 -11.80
C ASP A 86 -10.06 -7.86 -10.90
N ALA A 87 -9.25 -8.85 -10.49
CA ALA A 87 -9.64 -9.85 -9.52
C ALA A 87 -9.96 -9.22 -8.15
N PHE A 88 -9.12 -8.28 -7.70
CA PHE A 88 -9.35 -7.56 -6.44
C PHE A 88 -10.60 -6.68 -6.48
N LEU A 89 -10.86 -5.99 -7.60
CA LEU A 89 -12.06 -5.15 -7.76
C LEU A 89 -13.38 -5.95 -7.75
N ARG A 90 -13.34 -7.24 -8.07
CA ARG A 90 -14.51 -8.15 -7.97
C ARG A 90 -14.84 -8.54 -6.53
N VAL A 91 -13.97 -8.25 -5.57
CA VAL A 91 -14.15 -8.49 -4.14
C VAL A 91 -15.04 -7.39 -3.54
N ASP A 92 -16.21 -7.15 -4.15
CA ASP A 92 -17.08 -5.97 -3.94
C ASP A 92 -18.04 -6.11 -2.75
N GLN A 93 -18.11 -7.27 -2.11
CA GLN A 93 -18.99 -7.46 -0.96
C GLN A 93 -18.32 -7.05 0.35
N PRO A 94 -19.04 -6.45 1.31
CA PRO A 94 -18.54 -6.23 2.65
C PRO A 94 -18.06 -7.55 3.29
N VAL A 95 -16.94 -7.52 4.00
CA VAL A 95 -16.43 -8.64 4.81
C VAL A 95 -16.32 -8.22 6.25
N ALA A 96 -16.66 -9.16 7.14
CA ALA A 96 -16.68 -8.91 8.58
C ALA A 96 -15.26 -8.78 9.19
N ASP A 97 -14.26 -9.40 8.56
CA ASP A 97 -12.91 -9.51 9.10
C ASP A 97 -11.82 -9.60 8.01
N GLY A 98 -10.57 -9.35 8.43
CA GLY A 98 -9.41 -9.33 7.54
C GLY A 98 -9.05 -10.69 6.93
N ARG A 99 -9.31 -11.80 7.63
CA ARG A 99 -9.10 -13.15 7.11
C ARG A 99 -10.04 -13.42 5.94
N SER A 100 -11.31 -13.10 6.12
CA SER A 100 -12.37 -13.23 5.11
C SER A 100 -12.05 -12.39 3.88
N LEU A 101 -11.51 -11.18 4.06
CA LEU A 101 -11.03 -10.35 2.95
C LEU A 101 -9.94 -11.06 2.14
N ILE A 102 -8.84 -11.47 2.78
CA ILE A 102 -7.72 -12.11 2.09
C ILE A 102 -8.12 -13.45 1.46
N ALA A 103 -8.93 -14.27 2.15
CA ALA A 103 -9.41 -15.54 1.62
C ALA A 103 -10.19 -15.35 0.31
N ARG A 104 -11.06 -14.34 0.23
CA ARG A 104 -11.78 -14.02 -1.02
C ARG A 104 -10.85 -13.47 -2.09
N SER A 105 -9.91 -12.60 -1.74
CA SER A 105 -8.93 -12.09 -2.70
C SER A 105 -8.08 -13.21 -3.31
N ARG A 106 -7.69 -14.21 -2.51
CA ARG A 106 -7.01 -15.42 -2.98
C ARG A 106 -7.89 -16.26 -3.90
N ALA A 107 -9.18 -16.42 -3.58
CA ALA A 107 -10.13 -17.12 -4.44
C ALA A 107 -10.29 -16.41 -5.79
N ALA A 108 -10.46 -15.08 -5.78
CA ALA A 108 -10.57 -14.27 -6.98
C ALA A 108 -9.31 -14.35 -7.85
N LEU A 109 -8.11 -14.37 -7.24
CA LEU A 109 -6.87 -14.64 -7.96
C LEU A 109 -6.87 -16.04 -8.58
N GLY A 110 -7.25 -17.06 -7.80
CA GLY A 110 -7.34 -18.44 -8.29
C GLY A 110 -8.26 -18.57 -9.50
N ASP A 111 -9.43 -17.93 -9.47
CA ASP A 111 -10.38 -17.91 -10.58
C ASP A 111 -9.80 -17.20 -11.81
N ALA A 112 -9.03 -16.13 -11.61
CA ALA A 112 -8.46 -15.34 -12.69
C ALA A 112 -7.31 -16.06 -13.43
N PHE A 113 -6.51 -16.88 -12.75
CA PHE A 113 -5.41 -17.64 -13.33
C PHE A 113 -5.76 -19.12 -13.64
N GLY A 114 -6.90 -19.59 -13.17
CA GLY A 114 -7.41 -20.94 -13.39
C GLY A 114 -6.94 -21.99 -12.38
N PRO A 115 -7.52 -23.20 -12.43
CA PRO A 115 -7.41 -24.20 -11.35
C PRO A 115 -5.98 -24.66 -11.04
N SER A 116 -5.13 -24.80 -12.06
CA SER A 116 -3.75 -25.26 -11.89
C SER A 116 -2.90 -24.24 -11.13
N VAL A 117 -3.05 -22.95 -11.44
CA VAL A 117 -2.34 -21.87 -10.74
C VAL A 117 -2.95 -21.67 -9.35
N ALA A 118 -4.27 -21.79 -9.22
CA ALA A 118 -4.95 -21.74 -7.93
C ALA A 118 -4.41 -22.80 -6.95
N ALA A 119 -4.18 -24.03 -7.41
CA ALA A 119 -3.60 -25.10 -6.59
C ALA A 119 -2.17 -24.76 -6.13
N LEU A 120 -1.30 -24.30 -7.04
CA LEU A 120 0.08 -23.90 -6.70
C LEU A 120 0.11 -22.71 -5.72
N LEU A 121 -0.76 -21.72 -5.93
CA LEU A 121 -0.90 -20.58 -5.03
C LEU A 121 -1.37 -21.04 -3.64
N ALA A 122 -2.36 -21.93 -3.58
CA ALA A 122 -2.87 -22.46 -2.31
C ALA A 122 -1.80 -23.22 -1.50
N GLU A 123 -0.89 -23.94 -2.17
CA GLU A 123 0.23 -24.63 -1.51
C GLU A 123 1.29 -23.67 -0.95
N ARG A 124 1.48 -22.51 -1.60
CA ARG A 124 2.53 -21.54 -1.22
C ARG A 124 2.01 -20.42 -0.32
N PHE A 125 0.73 -20.12 -0.39
CA PHE A 125 0.11 -19.10 0.44
C PHE A 125 0.11 -19.51 1.89
N SER A 126 0.46 -18.55 2.73
CA SER A 126 0.52 -18.76 4.16
C SER A 126 -0.85 -18.84 4.82
N ALA A 127 -0.94 -19.60 5.91
CA ALA A 127 -2.15 -19.66 6.73
C ALA A 127 -2.54 -18.26 7.26
N LEU A 128 -3.85 -18.02 7.38
CA LEU A 128 -4.44 -16.73 7.76
C LEU A 128 -4.89 -16.67 9.22
N ASP A 129 -4.41 -17.58 10.07
CA ASP A 129 -4.90 -17.70 11.45
C ASP A 129 -4.60 -16.45 12.29
N HIS A 130 -3.55 -15.70 11.97
CA HIS A 130 -3.24 -14.43 12.62
C HIS A 130 -4.24 -13.31 12.32
N LEU A 131 -5.07 -13.44 11.27
CA LEU A 131 -6.05 -12.43 10.87
C LEU A 131 -7.47 -12.66 11.45
N VAL A 132 -7.72 -13.79 12.12
CA VAL A 132 -9.04 -14.14 12.71
C VAL A 132 -9.42 -13.22 13.86
N SER A 133 -8.42 -12.71 14.60
CA SER A 133 -8.62 -12.17 15.94
C SER A 133 -9.21 -10.77 16.01
N VAL A 134 -9.64 -10.14 14.90
CA VAL A 134 -9.79 -8.67 14.90
C VAL A 134 -10.96 -8.05 14.13
N GLY A 135 -12.08 -8.77 13.90
CA GLY A 135 -13.23 -8.23 13.14
C GLY A 135 -14.60 -8.53 13.73
N GLY A 136 -15.21 -7.55 14.40
CA GLY A 136 -16.66 -7.48 14.62
C GLY A 136 -17.14 -6.04 14.41
N PRO A 137 -18.44 -5.76 14.20
CA PRO A 137 -18.96 -4.41 13.89
C PRO A 137 -18.71 -3.35 14.98
N GLY A 138 -18.19 -3.73 16.15
CA GLY A 138 -17.60 -2.82 17.13
C GLY A 138 -16.16 -2.39 16.81
N ALA A 139 -15.51 -2.92 15.76
CA ALA A 139 -14.08 -2.79 15.48
C ALA A 139 -13.67 -1.43 14.91
N GLU A 140 -14.52 -0.70 14.19
CA GLU A 140 -14.21 0.68 13.78
C GLU A 140 -14.33 1.64 14.96
N VAL A 141 -15.39 1.51 15.76
CA VAL A 141 -15.55 2.25 17.03
C VAL A 141 -14.45 1.84 18.03
N SER A 142 -14.06 0.57 18.04
CA SER A 142 -13.00 0.02 18.88
C SER A 142 -11.61 0.35 18.35
N ALA A 143 -11.37 0.53 17.05
CA ALA A 143 -10.08 0.96 16.51
C ALA A 143 -9.87 2.45 16.82
N ARG A 144 -10.94 3.25 16.71
CA ARG A 144 -10.95 4.66 17.12
C ARG A 144 -10.76 4.81 18.63
N ALA A 145 -11.49 4.02 19.42
CA ALA A 145 -11.34 3.98 20.87
C ALA A 145 -9.99 3.38 21.31
N ALA A 146 -9.44 2.39 20.60
CA ALA A 146 -8.13 1.81 20.87
C ALA A 146 -6.99 2.76 20.46
N ARG A 147 -7.13 3.55 19.39
CA ARG A 147 -6.19 4.64 19.06
C ARG A 147 -6.19 5.71 20.14
N ALA A 148 -7.36 6.13 20.59
CA ALA A 148 -7.48 7.08 21.70
C ALA A 148 -6.90 6.50 23.01
N ALA A 149 -7.12 5.21 23.29
CA ALA A 149 -6.64 4.54 24.50
C ALA A 149 -5.11 4.27 24.51
N ARG A 150 -4.49 4.07 23.33
CA ARG A 150 -3.03 3.95 23.18
C ARG A 150 -2.28 5.26 23.46
N GLY A 151 -2.98 6.39 23.39
CA GLY A 151 -2.42 7.73 23.59
C GLY A 151 -1.77 8.28 22.33
N ALA A 152 -1.89 9.60 22.14
CA ALA A 152 -1.50 10.26 20.91
C ALA A 152 0.01 10.18 20.58
N GLU A 153 0.87 10.08 21.59
CA GLU A 153 2.31 9.89 21.36
C GLU A 153 2.65 8.52 20.76
N ALA A 154 1.97 7.46 21.19
CA ALA A 154 2.16 6.12 20.64
C ALA A 154 1.67 6.07 19.19
N LEU A 155 0.49 6.65 18.92
CA LEU A 155 -0.05 6.76 17.57
C LEU A 155 0.87 7.58 16.64
N LEU A 156 1.42 8.70 17.13
CA LEU A 156 2.38 9.51 16.36
C LEU A 156 3.64 8.72 16.00
N ARG A 157 4.12 7.87 16.90
CA ARG A 157 5.28 7.01 16.64
C ARG A 157 4.94 5.97 15.59
N GLU A 158 3.84 5.25 15.78
CA GLU A 158 3.33 4.22 14.86
C GLU A 158 3.16 4.78 13.45
N LEU A 159 2.49 5.94 13.29
CA LEU A 159 2.30 6.56 11.97
C LEU A 159 3.61 7.01 11.32
N ARG A 160 4.61 7.46 12.10
CA ARG A 160 5.94 7.79 11.58
C ARG A 160 6.69 6.55 11.14
N ASP A 161 6.61 5.47 11.90
CA ASP A 161 7.23 4.19 11.57
C ASP A 161 6.60 3.63 10.29
N VAL A 162 5.27 3.68 10.16
CA VAL A 162 4.55 3.28 8.94
C VAL A 162 4.94 4.14 7.75
N ALA A 163 5.04 5.47 7.92
CA ALA A 163 5.48 6.35 6.85
C ALA A 163 6.90 6.02 6.39
N ALA A 164 7.81 5.77 7.33
CA ALA A 164 9.20 5.40 7.06
C ALA A 164 9.30 4.03 6.37
N ASP A 165 8.58 3.02 6.87
CA ASP A 165 8.54 1.67 6.31
C ASP A 165 8.03 1.71 4.87
N CYS A 166 6.88 2.37 4.63
CA CYS A 166 6.32 2.49 3.29
C CYS A 166 7.23 3.29 2.35
N ALA A 167 7.89 4.35 2.81
CA ALA A 167 8.84 5.10 1.98
C ALA A 167 10.08 4.25 1.63
N ALA A 168 10.66 3.55 2.60
CA ALA A 168 11.80 2.65 2.37
C ALA A 168 11.43 1.54 1.37
N VAL A 169 10.20 1.03 1.45
CA VAL A 169 9.69 0.01 0.54
C VAL A 169 9.43 0.59 -0.84
N ALA A 170 8.86 1.78 -0.92
CA ALA A 170 8.71 2.49 -2.19
C ALA A 170 10.05 2.70 -2.88
N GLN A 171 11.09 3.10 -2.13
CA GLN A 171 12.46 3.23 -2.64
C GLN A 171 13.03 1.89 -3.10
N ALA A 172 12.86 0.82 -2.31
CA ALA A 172 13.32 -0.51 -2.69
C ALA A 172 12.59 -1.05 -3.94
N MET A 173 11.28 -0.81 -4.06
CA MET A 173 10.47 -1.16 -5.22
C MET A 173 10.86 -0.33 -6.44
N ALA A 174 11.09 0.97 -6.28
CA ALA A 174 11.58 1.84 -7.35
C ALA A 174 12.97 1.42 -7.83
N ALA A 175 13.88 1.05 -6.92
CA ALA A 175 15.20 0.53 -7.24
C ALA A 175 15.17 -0.87 -7.88
N ALA A 176 14.08 -1.62 -7.66
CA ALA A 176 13.77 -2.87 -8.35
C ALA A 176 12.83 -2.67 -9.54
N ASP A 177 12.63 -1.41 -9.93
CA ASP A 177 11.83 -0.94 -11.06
C ASP A 177 10.35 -1.36 -11.09
N LEU A 178 9.79 -1.64 -9.92
CA LEU A 178 8.36 -1.89 -9.72
C LEU A 178 7.64 -0.55 -9.55
N ALA A 179 7.60 0.27 -10.59
CA ALA A 179 7.15 1.67 -10.51
C ALA A 179 5.71 1.85 -10.01
N HIS A 180 4.80 0.94 -10.41
CA HIS A 180 3.41 0.99 -9.96
C HIS A 180 3.28 0.69 -8.46
N ASP A 181 3.95 -0.38 -7.99
CA ASP A 181 3.95 -0.77 -6.58
C ASP A 181 4.68 0.26 -5.71
N ALA A 182 5.78 0.84 -6.22
CA ALA A 182 6.49 1.92 -5.57
C ALA A 182 5.58 3.15 -5.39
N ALA A 183 4.80 3.51 -6.41
CA ALA A 183 3.84 4.61 -6.32
C ALA A 183 2.74 4.32 -5.28
N ASP A 184 2.26 3.08 -5.19
CA ASP A 184 1.30 2.67 -4.16
C ASP A 184 1.87 2.79 -2.75
N GLN A 185 3.11 2.36 -2.53
CA GLN A 185 3.76 2.47 -1.22
C GLN A 185 4.07 3.92 -0.87
N LEU A 186 4.47 4.74 -1.85
CA LEU A 186 4.69 6.16 -1.63
C LEU A 186 3.39 6.88 -1.26
N ARG A 187 2.25 6.56 -1.91
CA ARG A 187 0.93 7.08 -1.51
C ARG A 187 0.60 6.72 -0.06
N ARG A 188 0.88 5.49 0.37
CA ARG A 188 0.65 5.07 1.77
C ARG A 188 1.55 5.82 2.76
N ALA A 189 2.81 6.02 2.41
CA ALA A 189 3.73 6.83 3.21
C ALA A 189 3.21 8.27 3.37
N GLN A 190 2.77 8.89 2.28
CA GLN A 190 2.21 10.25 2.29
C GLN A 190 0.95 10.36 3.17
N LEU A 191 0.05 9.39 3.09
CA LEU A 191 -1.15 9.34 3.94
C LEU A 191 -0.80 9.18 5.42
N ALA A 192 0.15 8.31 5.75
CA ALA A 192 0.61 8.13 7.14
C ALA A 192 1.31 9.41 7.67
N THR A 193 2.12 10.07 6.85
CA THR A 193 2.71 11.38 7.17
C THR A 193 1.65 12.45 7.39
N PHE A 194 0.61 12.47 6.56
CA PHE A 194 -0.49 13.40 6.72
C PHE A 194 -1.30 13.13 8.00
N GLU A 195 -1.62 11.88 8.30
CA GLU A 195 -2.31 11.52 9.54
C GLU A 195 -1.47 11.90 10.77
N ALA A 196 -0.17 11.59 10.76
CA ALA A 196 0.75 11.99 11.81
C ALA A 196 0.83 13.52 11.97
N PHE A 197 0.72 14.26 10.87
CA PHE A 197 0.65 15.73 10.91
C PHE A 197 -0.60 16.20 11.65
N LEU A 198 -1.78 15.67 11.31
CA LEU A 198 -3.04 16.03 11.96
C LEU A 198 -3.06 15.67 13.46
N VAL A 199 -2.59 14.48 13.81
CA VAL A 199 -2.49 14.04 15.21
C VAL A 199 -1.55 14.95 15.99
N SER A 200 -0.41 15.33 15.42
CA SER A 200 0.55 16.25 16.05
C SER A 200 -0.08 17.61 16.34
N GLN A 201 -0.87 18.14 15.40
CA GLN A 201 -1.56 19.41 15.57
C GLN A 201 -2.66 19.34 16.63
N ALA A 202 -3.40 18.23 16.69
CA ALA A 202 -4.42 18.00 17.71
C ALA A 202 -3.79 17.96 19.11
N VAL A 203 -2.68 17.23 19.28
CA VAL A 203 -1.94 17.17 20.55
C VAL A 203 -1.43 18.54 20.98
N SER A 204 -0.82 19.30 20.06
CA SER A 204 -0.34 20.66 20.37
C SER A 204 -1.46 21.63 20.75
N ALA A 205 -2.69 21.38 20.30
CA ALA A 205 -3.88 22.13 20.69
C ALA A 205 -4.55 21.63 21.99
N GLY A 206 -3.99 20.59 22.63
CA GLY A 206 -4.55 19.98 23.84
C GLY A 206 -5.70 19.01 23.58
N ASP A 207 -5.98 18.65 22.33
CA ASP A 207 -6.99 17.64 21.96
C ASP A 207 -6.41 16.23 22.09
N THR A 208 -6.41 15.72 23.32
CA THR A 208 -5.94 14.36 23.64
C THR A 208 -6.88 13.27 23.13
N GLY A 209 -8.14 13.62 22.83
CA GLY A 209 -9.13 12.72 22.25
C GLY A 209 -9.02 12.59 20.73
N LEU A 210 -8.15 13.36 20.08
CA LEU A 210 -7.88 13.36 18.63
C LEU A 210 -9.12 13.63 17.76
N THR A 211 -10.16 14.24 18.32
CA THR A 211 -11.41 14.52 17.61
C THR A 211 -11.20 15.52 16.48
N ALA A 212 -10.32 16.50 16.69
CA ALA A 212 -9.93 17.48 15.69
C ALA A 212 -9.07 16.89 14.58
N ALA A 213 -8.20 15.92 14.90
CA ALA A 213 -7.41 15.20 13.89
C ALA A 213 -8.34 14.39 12.97
N ASP A 214 -9.28 13.66 13.58
CA ASP A 214 -10.31 12.88 12.90
C ASP A 214 -11.21 13.73 12.01
N LEU A 215 -11.74 14.85 12.52
CA LEU A 215 -12.58 15.75 11.75
C LEU A 215 -11.83 16.32 10.54
N ARG A 216 -10.57 16.73 10.74
CA ARG A 216 -9.73 17.25 9.65
C ARG A 216 -9.40 16.17 8.61
N TRP A 217 -9.22 14.92 9.03
CA TRP A 217 -9.06 13.81 8.11
C TRP A 217 -10.31 13.58 7.26
N GLU A 218 -11.50 13.60 7.88
CA GLU A 218 -12.77 13.47 7.15
C GLU A 218 -13.02 14.61 6.18
N LEU A 219 -12.69 15.85 6.57
CA LEU A 219 -12.78 17.01 5.68
C LEU A 219 -11.78 16.91 4.53
N ALA A 220 -10.54 16.49 4.79
CA ALA A 220 -9.55 16.25 3.75
C ALA A 220 -10.01 15.15 2.79
N ARG A 221 -10.54 14.04 3.31
CA ARG A 221 -11.11 12.94 2.51
C ARG A 221 -12.25 13.41 1.60
N GLY A 222 -13.08 14.35 2.05
CA GLY A 222 -14.12 14.96 1.22
C GLY A 222 -13.62 15.96 0.17
N GLN A 223 -12.39 16.45 0.31
CA GLN A 223 -11.75 17.43 -0.59
C GLN A 223 -10.78 16.78 -1.59
N LEU A 224 -10.16 15.65 -1.24
CA LEU A 224 -9.45 14.81 -2.20
C LEU A 224 -10.40 14.54 -3.37
N SER A 225 -9.90 14.65 -4.60
CA SER A 225 -10.73 14.65 -5.80
C SER A 225 -11.69 13.45 -5.85
N ARG A 226 -12.83 13.54 -6.58
CA ARG A 226 -13.80 12.41 -6.70
C ARG A 226 -13.20 11.12 -7.26
N ARG A 227 -11.95 11.16 -7.72
CA ARG A 227 -11.17 9.99 -8.13
C ARG A 227 -10.66 9.28 -6.88
N ALA A 228 -10.56 7.96 -6.93
CA ALA A 228 -9.96 7.25 -5.81
C ALA A 228 -8.52 7.76 -5.63
N TRP A 229 -8.11 8.09 -4.41
CA TRP A 229 -6.75 8.55 -4.07
C TRP A 229 -5.67 7.55 -4.51
N THR A 230 -6.05 6.29 -4.71
CA THR A 230 -5.22 5.22 -5.31
C THR A 230 -4.90 5.45 -6.79
N GLU A 231 -5.66 6.28 -7.49
CA GLU A 231 -5.47 6.62 -8.92
C GLU A 231 -4.61 7.87 -9.12
N LEU A 232 -4.36 8.65 -8.06
CA LEU A 232 -3.54 9.85 -8.14
C LEU A 232 -2.06 9.48 -8.16
N ALA A 233 -1.28 10.12 -9.04
CA ALA A 233 0.17 10.08 -8.93
C ALA A 233 0.60 10.59 -7.54
N PRO A 234 1.65 10.03 -6.92
CA PRO A 234 2.08 10.44 -5.57
C PRO A 234 2.29 11.95 -5.41
N ASP A 235 2.80 12.63 -6.42
CA ASP A 235 3.01 14.08 -6.37
C ASP A 235 1.67 14.84 -6.35
N ALA A 236 0.71 14.41 -7.17
CA ALA A 236 -0.63 14.99 -7.16
C ALA A 236 -1.35 14.74 -5.83
N LEU A 237 -1.20 13.55 -5.25
CA LEU A 237 -1.74 13.25 -3.92
C LEU A 237 -1.12 14.17 -2.87
N ALA A 238 0.21 14.35 -2.87
CA ALA A 238 0.88 15.26 -1.94
C ALA A 238 0.35 16.70 -2.05
N ASP A 239 0.14 17.19 -3.28
CA ASP A 239 -0.42 18.51 -3.53
C ASP A 239 -1.86 18.63 -3.02
N GLU A 240 -2.71 17.63 -3.23
CA GLU A 240 -4.09 17.63 -2.70
C GLU A 240 -4.10 17.59 -1.17
N LEU A 241 -3.25 16.77 -0.54
CA LEU A 241 -3.11 16.71 0.92
C LEU A 241 -2.65 18.05 1.50
N VAL A 242 -1.68 18.73 0.86
CA VAL A 242 -1.24 20.07 1.25
C VAL A 242 -2.34 21.11 1.05
N ALA A 243 -3.14 21.00 -0.02
CA ALA A 243 -4.25 21.91 -0.26
C ALA A 243 -5.34 21.79 0.81
N SER A 244 -5.53 20.58 1.36
CA SER A 244 -6.58 20.26 2.34
C SER A 244 -6.36 20.85 3.74
N VAL A 245 -5.16 21.38 4.05
CA VAL A 245 -4.85 22.04 5.32
C VAL A 245 -4.84 23.55 5.24
N GLU A 246 -4.93 24.20 6.41
CA GLU A 246 -4.90 25.65 6.55
C GLU A 246 -3.62 26.26 5.92
N PRO A 247 -3.70 27.44 5.27
CA PRO A 247 -2.54 28.03 4.57
C PRO A 247 -1.27 28.15 5.43
N ALA A 248 -1.41 28.48 6.71
CA ALA A 248 -0.30 28.61 7.65
C ALA A 248 0.44 27.28 7.92
N GLN A 249 -0.21 26.15 7.68
CA GLN A 249 0.27 24.80 7.97
C GLN A 249 0.91 24.12 6.75
N ARG A 250 0.65 24.64 5.54
CA ARG A 250 1.05 24.02 4.26
C ARG A 250 2.54 23.82 4.11
N ALA A 251 3.34 24.82 4.51
CA ALA A 251 4.79 24.75 4.41
C ALA A 251 5.36 23.60 5.27
N ALA A 252 4.88 23.47 6.50
CA ALA A 252 5.32 22.42 7.41
C ALA A 252 4.94 21.02 6.92
N LEU A 253 3.73 20.83 6.38
CA LEU A 253 3.32 19.55 5.81
C LEU A 253 4.13 19.22 4.54
N ARG A 254 4.35 20.19 3.66
CA ARG A 254 5.15 20.00 2.44
C ARG A 254 6.56 19.51 2.76
N THR A 255 7.26 20.14 3.70
CA THR A 255 8.60 19.70 4.13
C THR A 255 8.61 18.25 4.62
N ARG A 256 7.57 17.80 5.32
CA ARG A 256 7.48 16.40 5.80
C ARG A 256 7.23 15.42 4.65
N LEU A 257 6.41 15.78 3.68
CA LEU A 257 6.13 14.93 2.52
C LEU A 257 7.33 14.85 1.57
N GLU A 258 8.08 15.95 1.42
CA GLU A 258 9.33 15.99 0.65
C GLU A 258 10.40 15.08 1.24
N ALA A 259 10.43 14.91 2.56
CA ALA A 259 11.38 14.02 3.25
C ALA A 259 11.14 12.52 2.99
N LEU A 260 10.06 12.15 2.32
CA LEU A 260 9.79 10.76 1.91
C LEU A 260 10.50 10.38 0.60
N ARG A 261 10.99 11.37 -0.15
CA ARG A 261 11.69 11.20 -1.43
C ARG A 261 13.18 11.02 -1.21
#